data_AF-A0A9Q0YNR4-F1
#
_entry.id   AF-A0A9Q0YNR4-F1
#
_cell.length_a   1.000
_cell.length_b   1.000
_cell.length_c   1.000
_cell.angle_alpha   90.00
_cell.angle_beta   90.00
_cell.angle_gamma   90.00
#
_symmetry.space_group_name_H-M   'P 1'
#
loop_
_entity.id
_entity.type
_entity.pdbx_description
1 polymer ?
#
loop_
_entity_poly.entity_id
_entity_poly.type
_entity_poly.pdbx_seq_one_letter_code
_entity_poly.pdbx_strand_id
1 'polypeptide(L)'
;MRLLFLPSGYPQLSVEPIILKENETLNSTCCITTSTSTNLITISWLLGERPLLQLNRTTHRKIKNGLVKYCSSVLEILASRYIHGKTLTCMVVKKHISASHVVNVLYPCTVRVSTKQSLKIYNNERDVFIECEANGNPQPQVLLQKKDENGQWNALEIGYMKSIKENITWTFHFGNASDDIKGMYRCIAFNDVGLAAVSKTVEIEYYNSKKRVSTILVILAVLVIAVLVLIRIIKRSKESKGCYCFQTKILEDSRTTVVRFR
;
A
#
# COMPACT_ATOMS: atom_id res chain seq x y z
N MET A 1 32.11 16.18 -38.86
CA MET A 1 31.17 16.67 -37.81
C MET A 1 30.11 17.52 -38.51
N ARG A 2 28.94 16.96 -38.84
CA ARG A 2 27.87 17.69 -39.54
C ARG A 2 27.22 18.67 -38.56
N LEU A 3 27.50 19.95 -38.70
CA LEU A 3 26.66 21.01 -38.16
C LEU A 3 25.30 20.90 -38.86
N LEU A 4 24.31 20.35 -38.18
CA LEU A 4 22.91 20.46 -38.58
C LEU A 4 22.57 21.95 -38.55
N PHE A 5 22.63 22.61 -39.70
CA PHE A 5 21.98 23.90 -39.88
C PHE A 5 20.50 23.69 -39.61
N LEU A 6 20.05 24.06 -38.40
CA LEU A 6 18.63 24.09 -38.06
C LEU A 6 17.93 25.01 -39.08
N PRO A 7 16.81 24.58 -39.67
CA PRO A 7 16.17 25.33 -40.75
C PRO A 7 15.74 26.71 -40.26
N SER A 8 16.17 27.76 -40.97
CA SER A 8 15.64 29.10 -40.82
C SER A 8 14.11 29.05 -40.93
N GLY A 9 13.39 29.49 -39.90
CA GLY A 9 11.93 29.55 -39.90
C GLY A 9 11.23 28.78 -38.79
N TYR A 10 11.93 28.00 -37.95
CA TYR A 10 11.37 27.34 -36.77
C TYR A 10 11.85 27.98 -35.46
N PRO A 11 11.03 27.98 -34.39
CA PRO A 11 11.46 28.44 -33.07
C PRO A 11 12.51 27.50 -32.47
N GLN A 12 13.50 28.08 -31.80
CA GLN A 12 14.55 27.39 -31.07
C GLN A 12 14.39 27.72 -29.59
N LEU A 13 14.06 26.71 -28.80
CA LEU A 13 13.89 26.81 -27.36
C LEU A 13 15.19 26.39 -26.65
N SER A 14 15.75 27.31 -25.88
CA SER A 14 16.90 27.09 -25.00
C SER A 14 16.40 27.18 -23.56
N VAL A 15 16.79 26.21 -22.73
CA VAL A 15 16.33 26.03 -21.35
C VAL A 15 17.54 25.75 -20.47
N GLU A 16 17.65 26.47 -19.36
CA GLU A 16 18.74 26.32 -18.39
C GLU A 16 18.25 26.54 -16.95
N PRO A 17 18.58 25.65 -16.01
CA PRO A 17 19.24 24.36 -16.20
C PRO A 17 18.31 23.31 -16.85
N ILE A 18 18.88 22.23 -17.41
CA ILE A 18 18.12 21.12 -18.03
C ILE A 18 17.42 20.26 -16.96
N ILE A 19 18.01 20.15 -15.77
CA ILE A 19 17.49 19.41 -14.63
C ILE A 19 17.41 20.39 -13.47
N LEU A 20 16.24 20.52 -12.86
CA LEU A 20 15.97 21.45 -11.77
C LEU A 20 15.83 20.70 -10.45
N LYS A 21 16.14 21.35 -9.32
CA LYS A 21 15.65 20.96 -7.98
C LYS A 21 14.46 21.83 -7.58
N GLU A 22 13.65 21.38 -6.61
CA GLU A 22 12.56 22.21 -6.11
C GLU A 22 13.05 23.58 -5.63
N ASN A 23 12.28 24.61 -5.94
CA ASN A 23 12.55 26.03 -5.70
C ASN A 23 13.68 26.65 -6.54
N GLU A 24 14.30 25.91 -7.46
CA GLU A 24 15.16 26.52 -8.48
C GLU A 24 14.35 27.26 -9.54
N THR A 25 14.96 28.25 -10.18
CA THR A 25 14.34 29.03 -11.25
C THR A 25 14.72 28.47 -12.60
N LEU A 26 13.72 28.19 -13.44
CA LEU A 26 13.92 27.80 -14.82
C LEU A 26 14.02 29.02 -15.73
N ASN A 27 15.18 29.20 -16.37
CA ASN A 27 15.40 30.23 -17.37
C ASN A 27 15.15 29.64 -18.76
N SER A 28 14.33 30.32 -19.57
CA SER A 28 13.98 29.82 -20.89
C SER A 28 13.97 30.95 -21.90
N THR A 29 14.61 30.73 -23.05
CA THR A 29 14.67 31.67 -24.17
C THR A 29 14.26 30.97 -25.45
N CYS A 30 13.29 31.54 -26.15
CA CYS A 30 12.83 31.05 -27.43
C CYS A 30 13.13 32.08 -28.51
N CYS A 31 13.83 31.65 -29.56
CA CYS A 31 14.23 32.52 -30.66
C CYS A 31 13.81 31.97 -32.03
N ILE A 32 13.42 32.84 -32.95
CA ILE A 32 13.13 32.50 -34.35
C ILE A 32 13.78 33.53 -35.27
N THR A 33 14.31 33.06 -36.41
CA THR A 33 14.88 33.91 -37.46
C THR A 33 14.00 33.87 -38.70
N THR A 34 13.61 35.03 -39.24
CA THR A 34 12.74 35.15 -40.42
C THR A 34 13.25 36.24 -41.37
N SER A 35 12.91 36.14 -42.65
CA SER A 35 13.18 37.15 -43.68
C SER A 35 12.10 38.23 -43.80
N THR A 36 10.92 38.01 -43.20
CA THR A 36 9.78 38.93 -43.28
C THR A 36 9.97 40.13 -42.35
N SER A 37 10.26 41.30 -42.92
CA SER A 37 10.41 42.57 -42.20
C SER A 37 9.09 43.25 -41.80
N THR A 38 7.95 42.79 -42.34
CA THR A 38 6.67 43.53 -42.29
C THR A 38 5.64 43.03 -41.28
N ASN A 39 5.89 41.89 -40.61
CA ASN A 39 4.96 41.32 -39.64
C ASN A 39 5.57 41.31 -38.24
N LEU A 40 4.90 41.98 -37.29
CA LEU A 40 5.18 41.79 -35.87
C LEU A 40 5.00 40.30 -35.54
N ILE A 41 6.11 39.63 -35.22
CA ILE A 41 6.15 38.26 -34.72
C ILE A 41 5.94 38.31 -33.22
N THR A 42 4.93 37.58 -32.75
CA THR A 42 4.63 37.42 -31.33
C THR A 42 4.94 35.99 -30.92
N ILE A 43 5.75 35.83 -29.88
CA ILE A 43 6.05 34.55 -29.25
C ILE A 43 5.18 34.45 -27.99
N SER A 44 4.36 33.40 -27.91
CA SER A 44 3.57 33.04 -26.73
C SER A 44 4.16 31.82 -26.04
N TRP A 45 3.89 31.69 -24.74
CA TRP A 45 4.42 30.61 -23.90
C TRP A 45 3.29 29.84 -23.22
N LEU A 46 3.42 28.52 -23.16
CA LEU A 46 2.52 27.60 -22.47
C LEU A 46 3.32 26.64 -21.58
N LEU A 47 2.83 26.37 -20.38
CA LEU A 47 3.32 25.30 -19.50
C LEU A 47 2.23 24.24 -19.35
N GLY A 48 2.39 23.12 -20.04
CA GLY A 48 1.29 22.21 -20.32
C GLY A 48 0.22 22.95 -21.13
N GLU A 49 -0.98 23.04 -20.58
CA GLU A 49 -2.12 23.75 -21.20
C GLU A 49 -2.28 25.19 -20.70
N ARG A 50 -1.46 25.62 -19.72
CA ARG A 50 -1.62 26.93 -19.08
C ARG A 50 -0.80 28.00 -19.80
N PRO A 51 -1.41 29.11 -20.26
CA PRO A 51 -0.67 30.21 -20.86
C PRO A 51 0.11 30.99 -19.79
N LEU A 52 1.37 31.33 -20.08
CA LEU A 52 2.21 32.14 -19.20
C LEU A 52 2.04 33.62 -19.56
N LEU A 53 0.99 34.24 -19.00
CA LEU A 53 0.67 35.65 -19.18
C LEU A 53 1.47 36.48 -18.16
N GLN A 54 2.41 37.32 -18.61
CA GLN A 54 3.21 38.35 -17.88
C GLN A 54 4.74 38.26 -17.95
N LEU A 55 5.35 37.31 -18.66
CA LEU A 55 6.82 37.16 -18.66
C LEU A 55 7.53 37.39 -20.00
N ASN A 56 6.90 38.03 -20.99
CA ASN A 56 7.36 37.99 -22.37
C ASN A 56 7.79 39.36 -22.93
N ARG A 57 9.01 39.81 -22.64
CA ARG A 57 9.64 40.83 -23.50
C ARG A 57 10.15 40.16 -24.77
N THR A 58 9.42 40.33 -25.87
CA THR A 58 9.92 39.93 -27.19
C THR A 58 10.85 41.02 -27.72
N THR A 59 12.12 40.70 -27.84
CA THR A 59 13.15 41.56 -28.43
C THR A 59 13.40 41.14 -29.87
N HIS A 60 13.87 42.06 -30.70
CA HIS A 60 14.23 41.76 -32.07
C HIS A 60 15.58 42.38 -32.43
N ARG A 61 16.34 41.68 -33.27
CA ARG A 61 17.65 42.13 -33.76
C ARG A 61 17.79 41.80 -35.24
N LYS A 62 18.20 42.79 -36.04
CA LYS A 62 18.56 42.58 -37.45
C LYS A 62 19.87 41.81 -37.55
N ILE A 63 19.90 40.81 -38.43
CA ILE A 63 21.07 40.02 -38.80
C ILE A 63 21.48 40.41 -40.23
N LYS A 64 22.68 40.01 -40.65
CA LYS A 64 23.13 40.10 -42.05
C LYS A 64 22.13 39.42 -43.00
N ASN A 65 22.11 39.84 -44.27
CA ASN A 65 21.27 39.29 -45.34
C ASN A 65 19.76 39.54 -45.18
N GLY A 66 19.35 40.62 -44.50
CA GLY A 66 17.93 41.01 -44.38
C GLY A 66 17.10 40.13 -43.43
N LEU A 67 17.75 39.22 -42.70
CA LEU A 67 17.09 38.38 -41.69
C LEU A 67 16.90 39.15 -40.38
N VAL A 68 15.80 38.88 -39.68
CA VAL A 68 15.52 39.42 -38.34
C VAL A 68 15.32 38.25 -37.38
N LYS A 69 16.01 38.30 -36.23
CA LYS A 69 15.86 37.35 -35.13
C LYS A 69 14.97 37.96 -34.05
N TYR A 70 13.91 37.25 -33.71
CA TYR A 70 12.99 37.58 -32.63
C TYR A 70 13.25 36.61 -31.48
N CYS A 71 13.42 37.12 -30.27
CA CYS A 71 13.64 36.31 -29.07
C CYS A 71 12.71 36.75 -27.95
N SER A 72 12.12 35.79 -27.25
CA SER A 72 11.36 36.01 -26.03
C SER A 72 11.99 35.15 -24.94
N SER A 73 12.11 35.70 -23.72
CA SER A 73 12.68 34.99 -22.58
C SER A 73 11.74 35.07 -21.39
N VAL A 74 11.64 33.98 -20.64
CA VAL A 74 10.88 33.85 -19.38
C VAL A 74 11.89 33.43 -18.31
N LEU A 75 11.95 34.17 -17.19
CA LEU A 75 13.04 34.07 -16.20
C LEU A 75 12.57 33.67 -14.77
N GLU A 76 11.28 33.43 -14.54
CA GLU A 76 10.74 33.31 -13.16
C GLU A 76 9.81 32.10 -12.97
N ILE A 77 9.98 31.03 -13.75
CA ILE A 77 9.25 29.79 -13.47
C ILE A 77 9.92 29.08 -12.30
N LEU A 78 9.30 29.14 -11.13
CA LEU A 78 9.75 28.40 -9.94
C LEU A 78 9.46 26.90 -10.10
N ALA A 79 10.51 26.09 -9.97
CA ALA A 79 10.42 24.65 -10.07
C ALA A 79 9.70 24.05 -8.85
N SER A 80 8.72 23.20 -9.12
CA SER A 80 8.02 22.40 -8.12
C SER A 80 7.74 21.00 -8.66
N ARG A 81 7.55 20.02 -7.78
CA ARG A 81 7.14 18.66 -8.20
C ARG A 81 5.87 18.63 -9.05
N TYR A 82 4.98 19.63 -8.92
CA TYR A 82 3.75 19.70 -9.69
C TYR A 82 3.97 20.04 -11.17
N ILE A 83 5.11 20.64 -11.53
CA ILE A 83 5.44 20.95 -12.93
C ILE A 83 6.36 19.92 -13.58
N HIS A 84 6.85 18.93 -12.82
CA HIS A 84 7.61 17.82 -13.38
C HIS A 84 6.78 17.07 -14.44
N GLY A 85 7.41 16.75 -15.58
CA GLY A 85 6.77 16.07 -16.69
C GLY A 85 5.83 16.95 -17.53
N LYS A 86 5.60 18.21 -17.14
CA LYS A 86 4.87 19.17 -17.98
C LYS A 86 5.76 19.67 -19.12
N THR A 87 5.13 20.00 -20.23
CA THR A 87 5.83 20.50 -21.43
C THR A 87 5.80 22.03 -21.45
N LEU A 88 6.96 22.66 -21.36
CA LEU A 88 7.13 24.08 -21.67
C LEU A 88 7.18 24.25 -23.18
N THR A 89 6.30 25.07 -23.73
CA THR A 89 6.16 25.29 -25.17
C THR A 89 6.21 26.78 -25.49
N CYS A 90 7.07 27.16 -26.43
CA CYS A 90 6.99 28.47 -27.08
C CYS A 90 6.34 28.32 -28.46
N MET A 91 5.38 29.19 -28.78
CA MET A 91 4.61 29.16 -30.02
C MET A 91 4.70 30.50 -30.74
N VAL A 92 4.86 30.45 -32.06
CA VAL A 92 4.77 31.61 -32.94
C VAL A 92 3.35 31.68 -33.50
N VAL A 93 2.52 32.53 -32.90
CA VAL A 93 1.05 32.56 -33.09
C VAL A 93 0.66 32.59 -34.56
N LYS A 94 1.20 33.53 -35.33
CA LYS A 94 0.84 33.71 -36.76
C LYS A 94 1.24 32.54 -37.66
N LYS A 95 2.25 31.76 -37.29
CA LYS A 95 2.81 30.68 -38.11
C LYS A 95 2.41 29.28 -37.63
N HIS A 96 1.72 29.17 -36.48
CA HIS A 96 1.34 27.90 -35.86
C HIS A 96 2.50 26.91 -35.70
N ILE A 97 3.72 27.42 -35.49
CA ILE A 97 4.93 26.63 -35.23
C ILE A 97 5.34 26.78 -33.78
N SER A 98 5.85 25.71 -33.18
CA SER A 98 6.24 25.68 -31.78
C SER A 98 7.52 24.88 -31.55
N ALA A 99 8.16 25.16 -30.41
CA ALA A 99 9.23 24.34 -29.86
C ALA A 99 8.89 24.04 -28.40
N SER A 100 9.21 22.82 -27.96
CA SER A 100 8.75 22.28 -26.70
C SER A 100 9.88 21.57 -25.96
N HIS A 101 9.82 21.61 -24.62
CA HIS A 101 10.75 20.96 -23.72
C HIS A 101 10.01 20.38 -22.52
N VAL A 102 10.28 19.13 -22.13
CA VAL A 102 9.67 18.48 -20.96
C VAL A 102 10.46 18.86 -19.72
N VAL A 103 9.80 19.48 -18.74
CA VAL A 103 10.45 19.96 -17.52
C VAL A 103 10.80 18.80 -16.60
N ASN A 104 12.08 18.69 -16.24
CA ASN A 104 12.58 17.68 -15.30
C ASN A 104 12.94 18.32 -13.95
N VAL A 105 12.14 18.04 -12.91
CA VAL A 105 12.35 18.56 -11.55
C VAL A 105 12.64 17.39 -10.62
N LEU A 106 13.78 17.40 -9.97
CA LEU A 106 14.19 16.48 -8.91
C LEU A 106 13.54 16.90 -7.59
N TYR A 107 12.92 15.94 -6.90
CA TYR A 107 12.26 16.16 -5.62
C TYR A 107 12.31 14.91 -4.73
N PRO A 108 12.33 15.10 -3.39
CA PRO A 108 12.43 14.00 -2.44
C PRO A 108 11.18 13.13 -2.45
N CYS A 109 11.35 11.90 -1.98
CA CYS A 109 10.26 10.94 -1.89
C CYS A 109 9.14 11.39 -0.93
N THR A 110 7.93 10.91 -1.21
CA THR A 110 6.80 10.86 -0.28
C THR A 110 6.26 9.44 -0.30
N VAL A 111 5.83 8.90 0.84
CA VAL A 111 5.27 7.56 0.93
C VAL A 111 4.05 7.50 1.84
N ARG A 112 3.05 6.73 1.44
CA ARG A 112 1.86 6.41 2.25
C ARG A 112 1.55 4.93 2.17
N VAL A 113 0.99 4.38 3.23
CA VAL A 113 0.40 3.03 3.19
C VAL A 113 -1.01 3.17 2.62
N SER A 114 -1.35 2.31 1.65
CA SER A 114 -2.70 2.20 1.09
C SER A 114 -3.53 1.10 1.76
N THR A 115 -2.87 0.12 2.38
CA THR A 115 -3.50 -0.88 3.25
C THR A 115 -4.10 -0.25 4.51
N LYS A 116 -5.13 -0.89 5.08
CA LYS A 116 -5.73 -0.49 6.37
C LYS A 116 -4.67 -0.47 7.47
N GLN A 117 -4.80 0.47 8.40
CA GLN A 117 -3.86 0.65 9.52
C GLN A 117 -3.85 -0.52 10.51
N SER A 118 -4.93 -1.28 10.60
CA SER A 118 -5.02 -2.49 11.42
C SER A 118 -5.58 -3.62 10.54
N LEU A 119 -4.83 -4.71 10.46
CA LEU A 119 -5.19 -5.93 9.74
C LEU A 119 -5.38 -7.06 10.73
N LYS A 120 -6.50 -7.76 10.61
CA LYS A 120 -6.79 -8.97 11.39
C LYS A 120 -6.70 -10.16 10.45
N ILE A 121 -5.68 -10.98 10.63
CA ILE A 121 -5.37 -12.12 9.78
C ILE A 121 -5.72 -13.40 10.52
N TYR A 122 -6.39 -14.31 9.84
CA TYR A 122 -6.74 -15.62 10.37
C TYR A 122 -5.87 -16.71 9.74
N ASN A 123 -5.62 -17.80 10.46
CA ASN A 123 -4.81 -18.93 9.99
C ASN A 123 -5.30 -19.64 8.71
N ASN A 124 -6.51 -19.35 8.22
CA ASN A 124 -7.02 -19.84 6.93
C ASN A 124 -6.69 -18.90 5.76
N GLU A 125 -6.19 -17.69 6.04
CA GLU A 125 -5.71 -16.74 5.04
C GLU A 125 -4.31 -17.16 4.60
N ARG A 126 -4.10 -17.22 3.28
CA ARG A 126 -2.82 -17.66 2.69
C ARG A 126 -1.95 -16.51 2.22
N ASP A 127 -2.58 -15.38 1.87
CA ASP A 127 -1.93 -14.26 1.23
C ASP A 127 -2.25 -12.98 1.99
N VAL A 128 -1.21 -12.34 2.52
CA VAL A 128 -1.33 -11.04 3.20
C VAL A 128 -0.50 -10.03 2.45
N PHE A 129 -1.07 -8.84 2.22
CA PHE A 129 -0.43 -7.79 1.43
C PHE A 129 -0.34 -6.49 2.22
N ILE A 130 0.84 -5.86 2.17
CA ILE A 130 1.02 -4.47 2.54
C ILE A 130 1.33 -3.67 1.28
N GLU A 131 0.50 -2.69 0.98
CA GLU A 131 0.63 -1.83 -0.18
C GLU A 131 1.05 -0.43 0.24
N CYS A 132 2.08 0.07 -0.43
CA CYS A 132 2.62 1.38 -0.21
C CYS A 132 2.70 2.15 -1.51
N GLU A 133 2.23 3.39 -1.47
CA GLU A 133 2.32 4.32 -2.57
C GLU A 133 3.44 5.32 -2.31
N ALA A 134 4.42 5.34 -3.20
CA ALA A 134 5.55 6.27 -3.14
C ALA A 134 5.68 7.08 -4.42
N ASN A 135 5.93 8.38 -4.27
CA ASN A 135 6.22 9.31 -5.36
C ASN A 135 7.54 10.01 -5.09
N GLY A 136 8.33 10.27 -6.12
CA GLY A 136 9.63 10.92 -6.07
C GLY A 136 10.22 11.01 -7.47
N ASN A 137 11.10 11.97 -7.69
CA ASN A 137 11.95 12.01 -8.89
C ASN A 137 13.40 12.31 -8.47
N PRO A 138 14.37 11.40 -8.68
CA PRO A 138 14.27 10.13 -9.41
C PRO A 138 13.29 9.13 -8.78
N GLN A 139 12.91 8.10 -9.55
CA GLN A 139 11.91 7.12 -9.13
C GLN A 139 12.29 6.49 -7.78
N PRO A 140 11.36 6.42 -6.80
CA PRO A 140 11.67 5.89 -5.48
C PRO A 140 12.04 4.40 -5.49
N GLN A 141 12.90 4.01 -4.55
CA GLN A 141 12.98 2.67 -4.01
C GLN A 141 12.16 2.61 -2.71
N VAL A 142 11.50 1.48 -2.45
CA VAL A 142 10.66 1.29 -1.27
C VAL A 142 11.03 0.01 -0.56
N LEU A 143 11.21 0.09 0.76
CA LEU A 143 11.41 -1.07 1.63
C LEU A 143 10.30 -1.12 2.66
N LEU A 144 9.95 -2.34 3.08
CA LEU A 144 9.08 -2.56 4.23
C LEU A 144 9.95 -2.77 5.47
N GLN A 145 9.64 -2.08 6.56
CA GLN A 145 10.27 -2.30 7.85
C GLN A 145 9.28 -2.92 8.83
N LYS A 146 9.76 -3.84 9.67
CA LYS A 146 9.04 -4.38 10.82
C LYS A 146 9.69 -3.89 12.11
N LYS A 147 8.88 -3.58 13.11
CA LYS A 147 9.34 -3.25 14.46
C LYS A 147 9.67 -4.54 15.22
N ASP A 148 10.88 -4.65 15.75
CA ASP A 148 11.28 -5.77 16.61
C ASP A 148 10.85 -5.58 18.08
N GLU A 149 11.16 -6.56 18.91
CA GLU A 149 10.82 -6.59 20.34
C GLU A 149 11.54 -5.49 21.14
N ASN A 150 12.74 -5.07 20.70
CA ASN A 150 13.50 -3.96 21.28
C ASN A 150 12.99 -2.59 20.81
N GLY A 151 12.00 -2.58 19.92
CA GLY A 151 11.38 -1.41 19.35
C GLY A 151 12.16 -0.76 18.19
N GLN A 152 13.19 -1.44 17.67
CA GLN A 152 13.95 -0.99 16.50
C GLN A 152 13.23 -1.40 15.20
N TRP A 153 13.44 -0.61 14.15
CA TRP A 153 12.84 -0.83 12.84
C TRP A 153 13.85 -1.46 11.90
N ASN A 154 13.58 -2.69 11.48
CA ASN A 154 14.47 -3.45 10.60
C ASN A 154 13.81 -3.65 9.23
N ALA A 155 14.58 -3.46 8.16
CA ALA A 155 14.12 -3.74 6.80
C ALA A 155 13.89 -5.24 6.62
N LEU A 156 12.80 -5.59 5.95
CA LEU A 156 12.49 -6.97 5.60
C LEU A 156 13.00 -7.29 4.20
N GLU A 157 13.65 -8.45 4.09
CA GLU A 157 14.11 -9.01 2.82
C GLU A 157 12.97 -9.80 2.15
N ILE A 158 11.87 -9.12 1.85
CA ILE A 158 10.72 -9.71 1.16
C ILE A 158 10.58 -9.12 -0.24
N GLY A 159 10.20 -9.98 -1.18
CA GLY A 159 9.88 -9.54 -2.54
C GLY A 159 8.67 -8.61 -2.56
N TYR A 160 8.67 -7.65 -3.49
CA TYR A 160 7.52 -6.81 -3.77
C TYR A 160 7.15 -6.89 -5.24
N MET A 161 5.86 -6.74 -5.52
CA MET A 161 5.35 -6.52 -6.86
C MET A 161 5.10 -5.03 -7.04
N LYS A 162 5.56 -4.47 -8.17
CA LYS A 162 5.33 -3.07 -8.51
C LYS A 162 4.18 -2.96 -9.50
N SER A 163 3.21 -2.09 -9.23
CA SER A 163 2.10 -1.85 -10.16
C SER A 163 2.62 -1.27 -11.47
N ILE A 164 2.42 -1.99 -12.57
CA ILE A 164 2.86 -1.59 -13.92
C ILE A 164 2.08 -0.36 -14.42
N LYS A 165 0.81 -0.21 -14.01
CA LYS A 165 -0.07 0.85 -14.53
C LYS A 165 0.28 2.23 -14.00
N GLU A 166 0.71 2.32 -12.75
CA GLU A 166 0.89 3.62 -12.06
C GLU A 166 2.33 3.84 -11.61
N ASN A 167 3.19 2.82 -11.59
CA ASN A 167 4.61 2.90 -11.23
C ASN A 167 4.92 3.55 -9.86
N ILE A 168 3.88 3.75 -9.03
CA ILE A 168 3.93 4.37 -7.71
C ILE A 168 3.49 3.43 -6.58
N THR A 169 3.04 2.21 -6.88
CA THR A 169 2.54 1.26 -5.86
C THR A 169 3.47 0.06 -5.73
N TRP A 170 3.89 -0.22 -4.50
CA TRP A 170 4.68 -1.37 -4.09
C TRP A 170 3.83 -2.26 -3.19
N THR A 171 3.63 -3.51 -3.61
CA THR A 171 2.84 -4.51 -2.88
C THR A 171 3.79 -5.57 -2.33
N PHE A 172 3.94 -5.58 -1.01
CA PHE A 172 4.71 -6.57 -0.26
C PHE A 172 3.83 -7.76 0.08
N HIS A 173 4.23 -8.96 -0.33
CA HIS A 173 3.46 -10.19 -0.15
C HIS A 173 4.09 -11.07 0.93
N PHE A 174 3.28 -11.44 1.91
CA PHE A 174 3.61 -12.46 2.89
C PHE A 174 2.90 -13.76 2.48
N GLY A 175 3.70 -14.75 2.07
CA GLY A 175 3.20 -16.08 1.72
C GLY A 175 3.01 -16.94 2.97
N ASN A 176 1.83 -17.54 3.10
CA ASN A 176 1.35 -18.32 4.25
C ASN A 176 1.27 -17.51 5.55
N ALA A 177 0.05 -17.19 6.00
CA ALA A 177 -0.11 -16.48 7.25
C ALA A 177 0.23 -17.36 8.47
N SER A 178 1.31 -17.00 9.17
CA SER A 178 1.70 -17.54 10.47
C SER A 178 1.82 -16.44 11.52
N ASP A 179 1.97 -16.82 12.79
CA ASP A 179 2.00 -15.88 13.92
C ASP A 179 3.22 -14.93 13.88
N ASP A 180 4.27 -15.30 13.16
CA ASP A 180 5.46 -14.49 12.92
C ASP A 180 5.19 -13.21 12.13
N ILE A 181 4.11 -13.13 11.36
CA ILE A 181 3.73 -11.90 10.64
C ILE A 181 3.10 -10.87 11.58
N LYS A 182 2.76 -11.23 12.82
CA LYS A 182 2.23 -10.29 13.80
C LYS A 182 3.24 -9.17 14.08
N GLY A 183 2.74 -7.95 14.20
CA GLY A 183 3.55 -6.80 14.61
C GLY A 183 3.23 -5.51 13.87
N MET A 184 4.14 -4.55 14.01
CA MET A 184 4.00 -3.21 13.44
C MET A 184 4.94 -3.04 12.24
N TYR A 185 4.38 -2.53 11.15
CA TYR A 185 5.06 -2.36 9.87
C TYR A 185 5.00 -0.91 9.41
N ARG A 186 5.98 -0.48 8.63
CA ARG A 186 5.96 0.81 7.92
C ARG A 186 6.77 0.72 6.64
N CYS A 187 6.42 1.53 5.66
CA CYS A 187 7.22 1.67 4.45
C CYS A 187 8.19 2.84 4.58
N ILE A 188 9.38 2.64 4.05
CA ILE A 188 10.39 3.67 3.84
C ILE A 188 10.61 3.82 2.34
N ALA A 189 10.56 5.05 1.84
CA ALA A 189 10.83 5.36 0.44
C ALA A 189 11.98 6.35 0.33
N PHE A 190 12.91 6.10 -0.58
CA PHE A 190 14.08 6.95 -0.78
C PHE A 190 14.47 7.00 -2.26
N ASN A 191 15.13 8.09 -2.62
CA ASN A 191 15.80 8.31 -3.89
C ASN A 191 17.07 9.13 -3.62
N ASP A 192 17.76 9.54 -4.67
CA ASP A 192 19.01 10.32 -4.56
C ASP A 192 18.81 11.77 -4.10
N VAL A 193 17.59 12.15 -3.67
CA VAL A 193 17.21 13.53 -3.35
C VAL A 193 16.60 13.62 -1.95
N GLY A 194 17.25 14.37 -1.08
CA GLY A 194 16.75 14.64 0.27
C GLY A 194 16.81 13.42 1.19
N LEU A 195 15.95 13.41 2.20
CA LEU A 195 15.88 12.35 3.20
C LEU A 195 14.83 11.31 2.83
N ALA A 196 15.02 10.09 3.32
CA ALA A 196 14.02 9.03 3.18
C ALA A 196 12.69 9.41 3.84
N ALA A 197 11.59 9.15 3.16
CA ALA A 197 10.24 9.34 3.67
C ALA A 197 9.77 8.07 4.39
N VAL A 198 9.01 8.24 5.47
CA VAL A 198 8.49 7.14 6.29
C VAL A 198 6.97 7.23 6.36
N SER A 199 6.30 6.10 6.13
CA SER A 199 4.84 6.04 6.14
C SER A 199 4.28 5.96 7.56
N LYS A 200 2.95 6.07 7.67
CA LYS A 200 2.23 5.63 8.88
C LYS A 200 2.43 4.13 9.11
N THR A 201 2.21 3.70 10.35
CA THR A 201 2.34 2.29 10.73
C THR A 201 1.09 1.49 10.39
N VAL A 202 1.29 0.22 10.06
CA VAL A 202 0.27 -0.82 9.94
C VAL A 202 0.50 -1.84 11.03
N GLU A 203 -0.53 -2.15 11.81
CA GLU A 203 -0.51 -3.22 12.79
C GLU A 203 -1.17 -4.47 12.20
N ILE A 204 -0.49 -5.60 12.31
CA ILE A 204 -1.03 -6.92 11.96
C ILE A 204 -1.26 -7.70 13.25
N GLU A 205 -2.52 -8.08 13.45
CA GLU A 205 -2.95 -9.06 14.45
C GLU A 205 -3.18 -10.41 13.76
N TYR A 206 -2.69 -11.49 14.37
CA TYR A 206 -2.87 -12.85 13.87
C TYR A 206 -3.75 -13.68 14.83
N TYR A 207 -4.72 -14.41 14.27
CA TYR A 207 -5.67 -15.24 15.02
C TYR A 207 -5.63 -16.69 14.54
N ASN A 208 -5.23 -17.60 15.42
CA ASN A 208 -5.30 -19.03 15.16
C ASN A 208 -6.71 -19.56 15.44
N SER A 209 -7.46 -19.94 14.41
CA SER A 209 -8.84 -20.44 14.56
C SER A 209 -8.96 -21.86 15.17
N LYS A 210 -7.88 -22.54 15.56
CA LYS A 210 -7.95 -23.92 16.09
C LYS A 210 -8.25 -24.00 17.58
N LYS A 211 -9.55 -24.07 17.92
CA LYS A 211 -10.25 -25.29 18.41
C LYS A 211 -11.72 -24.91 18.69
N ARG A 212 -12.59 -24.99 17.68
CA ARG A 212 -13.96 -25.46 17.98
C ARG A 212 -13.78 -26.93 18.35
N VAL A 213 -13.68 -27.24 19.65
CA VAL A 213 -13.99 -28.59 20.11
C VAL A 213 -15.37 -28.86 19.52
N SER A 214 -15.48 -29.85 18.63
CA SER A 214 -16.75 -30.15 17.98
C SER A 214 -17.79 -30.25 19.08
N THR A 215 -18.82 -29.42 19.03
CA THR A 215 -19.92 -29.46 20.01
C THR A 215 -20.46 -30.89 20.12
N ILE A 216 -20.41 -31.64 19.01
CA ILE A 216 -20.70 -33.07 18.94
C ILE A 216 -19.78 -33.90 19.84
N LEU A 217 -18.46 -33.65 19.87
CA LEU A 217 -17.53 -34.37 20.77
C LEU A 217 -17.79 -34.06 22.25
N VAL A 218 -18.16 -32.81 22.58
CA VAL A 218 -18.54 -32.44 23.95
C VAL A 218 -19.86 -33.11 24.35
N ILE A 219 -20.86 -33.07 23.46
CA ILE A 219 -22.16 -33.72 23.68
C ILE A 219 -21.99 -35.24 23.83
N LEU A 220 -21.17 -35.87 22.98
CA LEU A 220 -20.87 -37.31 23.07
C LEU A 220 -20.20 -37.66 24.39
N ALA A 221 -19.22 -36.87 24.84
CA ALA A 221 -18.58 -37.09 26.14
C ALA A 221 -19.58 -36.96 27.31
N VAL A 222 -20.45 -35.95 27.27
CA VAL A 222 -21.51 -35.75 28.28
C VAL A 222 -22.51 -36.92 28.29
N LEU A 223 -22.93 -37.39 27.12
CA LEU A 223 -23.84 -38.54 26.99
C LEU A 223 -23.20 -39.82 27.55
N VAL A 224 -21.93 -40.07 27.25
CA VAL A 224 -21.20 -41.23 27.80
C VAL A 224 -21.14 -41.16 29.32
N ILE A 225 -20.84 -39.99 29.89
CA ILE A 225 -20.81 -39.79 31.35
C ILE A 225 -22.21 -40.04 31.95
N ALA A 226 -23.26 -39.51 31.34
CA ALA A 226 -24.64 -39.71 31.80
C ALA A 226 -25.04 -41.19 31.80
N VAL A 227 -24.69 -41.94 30.75
CA VAL A 227 -24.93 -43.39 30.67
C VAL A 227 -24.16 -44.14 31.77
N LEU A 228 -22.89 -43.81 32.01
CA LEU A 228 -22.10 -44.42 33.08
C LEU A 228 -22.71 -44.16 34.47
N VAL A 229 -23.24 -42.95 34.71
CA VAL A 229 -23.94 -42.61 35.95
C VAL A 229 -25.23 -43.41 36.08
N LEU A 230 -26.03 -43.52 35.02
CA LEU A 230 -27.25 -44.34 35.02
C LEU A 230 -26.94 -45.81 35.30
N ILE A 231 -25.90 -46.38 34.69
CA ILE A 231 -25.45 -47.75 34.95
C ILE A 231 -25.08 -47.92 36.43
N ARG A 232 -24.37 -46.96 37.03
CA ARG A 232 -24.03 -46.99 38.47
C ARG A 232 -25.28 -46.92 39.35
N ILE A 233 -26.26 -46.07 39.02
CA ILE A 233 -27.53 -45.95 39.75
C ILE A 233 -28.32 -47.26 39.66
N ILE A 234 -28.43 -47.86 38.48
CA ILE A 234 -29.14 -49.13 38.27
C ILE A 234 -28.45 -50.27 39.04
N LYS A 235 -27.12 -50.33 39.04
CA LYS A 235 -26.35 -51.32 39.80
C LYS A 235 -26.61 -51.18 41.31
N ARG A 236 -26.58 -49.94 41.83
CA ARG A 236 -26.87 -49.63 43.24
C ARG A 236 -28.32 -49.94 43.63
N SER A 237 -29.27 -49.71 42.73
CA SER A 237 -30.69 -50.07 42.93
C SER A 237 -30.90 -51.59 42.96
N LYS A 238 -30.15 -52.37 42.18
CA LYS A 238 -30.21 -53.84 42.22
C LYS A 238 -29.64 -54.39 43.53
N GLU A 239 -28.54 -53.83 44.04
CA GLU A 239 -27.97 -54.19 45.34
C GLU A 239 -28.93 -53.88 46.50
N SER A 240 -29.70 -52.78 46.43
CA SER A 240 -30.69 -52.41 47.45
C SER A 240 -31.95 -53.30 47.48
N LYS A 241 -32.27 -54.05 46.42
CA LYS A 241 -33.47 -54.91 46.35
C LYS A 241 -33.22 -56.35 46.84
N GLY A 242 -32.03 -56.65 47.37
CA GLY A 242 -31.61 -57.98 47.84
C GLY A 242 -31.98 -58.33 49.29
N CYS A 243 -32.70 -57.48 50.04
CA CYS A 243 -33.13 -57.79 51.41
C CYS A 243 -34.65 -57.68 51.56
N TYR A 244 -35.36 -58.79 51.29
CA TYR A 244 -36.65 -59.07 51.92
C TYR A 244 -36.51 -60.41 52.65
N CYS A 245 -36.37 -60.38 53.98
CA CYS A 245 -36.51 -61.58 54.81
C CYS A 245 -38.01 -61.91 54.92
N PHE A 246 -38.43 -63.01 54.32
CA PHE A 246 -39.71 -63.67 54.60
C PHE A 246 -39.51 -64.54 55.85
N GLN A 247 -40.19 -64.22 56.95
CA GLN A 247 -40.13 -65.00 58.18
C GLN A 247 -41.30 -65.99 58.18
N THR A 248 -41.04 -67.26 57.85
CA THR A 248 -42.02 -68.34 57.94
C THR A 248 -42.07 -68.88 59.37
N LYS A 249 -43.25 -68.83 60.00
CA LYS A 249 -43.52 -69.43 61.31
C LYS A 249 -44.20 -70.78 61.05
N ILE A 250 -43.46 -71.88 61.18
CA ILE A 250 -44.00 -73.24 61.14
C ILE A 250 -44.41 -73.60 62.57
N LEU A 251 -45.71 -73.81 62.78
CA LEU A 251 -46.30 -74.36 64.00
C LEU A 251 -46.55 -75.84 63.75
N GLU A 252 -45.76 -76.68 64.38
CA GLU A 252 -45.92 -78.14 64.38
C GLU A 252 -45.75 -78.56 65.84
N ASP A 253 -46.83 -79.02 66.48
CA ASP A 253 -46.85 -80.30 67.18
C ASP A 253 -48.27 -80.63 67.66
N SER A 254 -48.73 -81.84 67.35
CA SER A 254 -49.90 -82.44 67.98
C SER A 254 -49.66 -83.92 68.23
N ARG A 255 -49.84 -84.28 69.52
CA ARG A 255 -50.26 -85.56 70.12
C ARG A 255 -49.18 -86.38 70.82
N THR A 256 -49.36 -86.54 72.14
CA THR A 256 -49.58 -87.82 72.87
C THR A 256 -49.89 -87.47 74.35
N THR A 257 -51.13 -87.69 74.85
CA THR A 257 -51.60 -88.79 75.74
C THR A 257 -50.78 -88.96 77.04
N VAL A 258 -51.28 -89.20 78.27
CA VAL A 258 -52.61 -89.62 78.82
C VAL A 258 -52.52 -89.68 80.38
N VAL A 259 -53.68 -89.79 81.04
CA VAL A 259 -53.98 -90.18 82.47
C VAL A 259 -53.90 -89.08 83.56
N ARG A 260 -54.70 -89.00 84.63
CA ARG A 260 -56.13 -89.26 85.04
C ARG A 260 -56.16 -89.13 86.59
N PHE A 261 -57.25 -88.59 87.14
CA PHE A 261 -57.72 -88.63 88.56
C PHE A 261 -56.78 -87.99 89.61
N ARG A 262 -57.27 -87.19 90.56
CA ARG A 262 -58.51 -87.23 91.33
C ARG A 262 -58.85 -85.81 91.83
#